data_AF-A0A2M7FU89-F1
#
_entry.id   AF-A0A2M7FU89-F1
#
_cell.length_a   1.000
_cell.length_b   1.000
_cell.length_c   1.000
_cell.angle_alpha   90.00
_cell.angle_beta   90.00
_cell.angle_gamma   90.00
#
_symmetry.space_group_name_H-M   'P 1'
#
loop_
_entity.id
_entity.type
_entity.pdbx_description
1 polymer ?
#
loop_
_entity_poly.entity_id
_entity_poly.type
_entity_poly.pdbx_seq_one_letter_code
_entity_poly.pdbx_strand_id
1 'polypeptide(L)'
;LQLLLHNREQPLRALAHELFDDIAPFADMLDAAYGGQRYQQALQALRQRIDQPELTPSAQVIEAVKQHGGYFDFAFAMSQAHTQALQAVALPDETMTRFKAAAQASLQAQTQLDGQHQAPFEDFVAAYYA
;
A
#
# COMPACT_ATOMS: atom_id res chain seq x y z
N LEU A 1 10.85 7.44 23.08
CA LEU A 1 10.44 6.03 22.93
C LEU A 1 11.66 5.14 23.07
N GLN A 2 11.59 4.09 23.89
CA GLN A 2 12.64 3.07 24.04
C GLN A 2 12.15 1.77 23.37
N LEU A 3 13.05 1.03 22.75
CA LEU A 3 12.80 -0.32 22.22
C LEU A 3 13.68 -1.33 22.94
N LEU A 4 13.19 -2.56 23.10
CA LEU A 4 13.97 -3.67 23.63
C LEU A 4 14.65 -4.41 22.46
N LEU A 5 15.97 -4.27 22.34
CA LEU A 5 16.77 -4.95 21.32
C LEU A 5 17.90 -5.73 21.99
N HIS A 6 18.04 -7.02 21.67
CA HIS A 6 18.99 -7.94 22.32
C HIS A 6 18.90 -7.91 23.87
N ASN A 7 17.68 -7.85 24.40
CA ASN A 7 17.39 -7.74 25.83
C ASN A 7 18.01 -6.49 26.50
N ARG A 8 18.22 -5.41 25.74
CA ARG A 8 18.67 -4.10 26.22
C ARG A 8 17.76 -3.00 25.70
N GLU A 9 17.44 -2.05 26.56
CA GLU A 9 16.70 -0.85 26.16
C GLU A 9 17.59 0.07 25.33
N GLN A 10 17.09 0.50 24.18
CA GLN A 10 17.78 1.40 23.27
C GLN A 10 16.81 2.46 22.72
N PRO A 11 17.24 3.72 22.55
CA PRO A 11 16.37 4.77 22.04
C PRO A 11 15.95 4.48 20.60
N LEU A 12 14.64 4.55 20.31
CA LEU A 12 14.09 4.35 18.97
C LEU A 12 14.85 5.17 17.92
N ARG A 13 15.09 6.46 18.22
CA ARG A 13 15.72 7.38 17.26
C ARG A 13 17.13 6.94 16.89
N ALA A 14 17.95 6.58 17.87
CA ALA A 14 19.31 6.13 17.62
C ALA A 14 19.32 4.88 16.73
N LEU A 15 18.50 3.88 17.08
CA LEU A 15 18.34 2.66 16.29
C LEU A 15 17.84 2.94 14.86
N ALA A 16 16.89 3.86 14.72
CA ALA A 16 16.36 4.21 13.40
C ALA A 16 17.40 4.93 12.55
N HIS A 17 18.23 5.83 13.11
CA HIS A 17 19.30 6.47 12.37
C HIS A 17 20.36 5.46 11.92
N GLU A 18 20.75 4.53 12.79
CA GLU A 18 21.69 3.44 12.47
C GLU A 18 21.17 2.59 11.31
N LEU A 19 19.90 2.14 11.39
CA LEU A 19 19.27 1.39 10.32
C LEU A 19 19.23 2.16 8.98
N PHE A 20 18.97 3.48 9.02
CA PHE A 20 18.97 4.30 7.81
C PHE A 20 20.37 4.50 7.23
N ASP A 21 21.41 4.54 8.07
CA ASP A 21 22.81 4.57 7.63
C ASP A 21 23.20 3.24 6.96
N ASP A 22 22.76 2.11 7.52
CA ASP A 22 22.97 0.79 6.92
C ASP A 22 22.24 0.61 5.58
N ILE A 23 21.08 1.26 5.40
CA ILE A 23 20.29 1.20 4.16
C ILE A 23 20.86 2.13 3.06
N ALA A 24 21.53 3.22 3.43
CA ALA A 24 21.98 4.25 2.48
C ALA A 24 22.82 3.71 1.30
N PRO A 25 23.79 2.80 1.49
CA PRO A 25 24.57 2.24 0.38
C PRO A 25 23.72 1.49 -0.65
N PHE A 26 22.60 0.89 -0.25
CA PHE A 26 21.69 0.22 -1.18
C PHE A 26 20.89 1.21 -2.02
N ALA A 27 20.50 2.35 -1.44
CA ALA A 27 19.86 3.42 -2.20
C ALA A 27 20.81 3.96 -3.27
N ASP A 28 22.09 4.17 -2.93
CA ASP A 28 23.13 4.60 -3.86
C ASP A 28 23.33 3.56 -4.98
N MET A 29 23.38 2.28 -4.65
CA MET A 29 23.50 1.18 -5.62
C MET A 29 22.31 1.14 -6.59
N LEU A 30 21.09 1.34 -6.09
CA LEU A 30 19.88 1.34 -6.92
C LEU A 30 19.83 2.55 -7.84
N ASP A 31 20.19 3.74 -7.34
CA ASP A 31 20.26 4.95 -8.16
C ASP A 31 21.37 4.86 -9.22
N ALA A 32 22.50 4.22 -8.93
CA ALA A 32 23.53 3.92 -9.92
C ALA A 32 23.05 2.94 -11.02
N ALA A 33 22.26 1.92 -10.64
CA ALA A 33 21.78 0.89 -11.57
C ALA A 33 20.63 1.37 -12.47
N TYR A 34 19.69 2.13 -11.93
CA TYR A 34 18.49 2.58 -12.64
C TYR A 34 18.59 4.02 -13.15
N GLY A 35 19.63 4.76 -12.75
CA GLY A 35 19.82 6.17 -13.05
C GLY A 35 18.93 7.08 -12.20
N GLY A 36 19.45 8.27 -11.89
CA GLY A 36 18.75 9.28 -11.10
C GLY A 36 19.15 9.28 -9.62
N GLN A 37 18.24 9.76 -8.77
CA GLN A 37 18.45 9.93 -7.31
C GLN A 37 17.18 9.56 -6.52
N ARG A 38 16.30 8.75 -7.12
CA ARG A 38 14.95 8.50 -6.59
C ARG A 38 15.04 7.76 -5.25
N TYR A 39 15.95 6.81 -5.12
CA TYR A 39 16.07 6.00 -3.91
C TYR A 39 16.72 6.80 -2.78
N GLN A 40 17.77 7.56 -3.05
CA GLN A 40 18.38 8.47 -2.11
C GLN A 40 17.39 9.53 -1.61
N GLN A 41 16.63 10.17 -2.51
CA GLN A 41 15.62 11.16 -2.15
C GLN A 41 14.51 10.56 -1.28
N ALA A 42 14.03 9.36 -1.62
CA ALA A 42 13.04 8.66 -0.82
C ALA A 42 13.57 8.35 0.59
N LEU A 43 14.81 7.86 0.69
CA LEU A 43 15.44 7.55 1.98
C LEU A 43 15.62 8.81 2.84
N GLN A 44 16.06 9.92 2.25
CA GLN A 44 16.20 11.21 2.94
C GLN A 44 14.85 11.73 3.46
N ALA A 45 13.81 11.70 2.64
CA ALA A 45 12.47 12.12 3.04
C ALA A 45 11.89 11.26 4.17
N LEU A 46 12.15 9.94 4.14
CA LEU A 46 11.74 9.03 5.21
C LEU A 46 12.54 9.25 6.49
N ARG A 47 13.85 9.55 6.39
CA ARG A 47 14.73 9.78 7.53
C ARG A 47 14.27 10.95 8.39
N GLN A 48 13.71 12.00 7.78
CA GLN A 48 13.16 13.16 8.49
C GLN A 48 12.07 12.78 9.50
N ARG A 49 11.31 11.70 9.25
CA ARG A 49 10.23 11.23 10.13
C ARG A 49 10.73 10.70 11.48
N ILE A 50 12.02 10.38 11.61
CA ILE A 50 12.65 9.91 12.86
C ILE A 50 12.68 11.05 13.88
N ASP A 51 13.08 12.24 13.43
CA ASP A 51 13.19 13.44 14.25
C ASP A 51 11.87 14.21 14.34
N GLN A 52 11.07 14.16 13.27
CA GLN A 52 9.78 14.83 13.12
C GLN A 52 8.64 13.79 12.95
N PRO A 53 8.21 13.13 14.05
CA PRO A 53 7.20 12.07 14.00
C PRO A 53 5.84 12.53 13.45
N GLU A 54 5.53 13.83 13.49
CA GLU A 54 4.37 14.46 12.86
C GLU A 54 4.34 14.32 11.33
N LEU A 55 5.49 14.07 10.70
CA LEU A 55 5.60 13.78 9.27
C LEU A 55 5.25 12.33 8.93
N THR A 56 4.97 11.49 9.93
CA THR A 56 4.51 10.11 9.69
C THR A 56 3.07 10.13 9.18
N PRO A 57 2.71 9.24 8.24
CA PRO A 57 1.34 9.17 7.73
C PRO A 57 0.29 8.93 8.83
N SER A 58 0.63 8.17 9.87
CA SER A 58 -0.27 7.95 11.01
C SER A 58 -0.55 9.23 11.79
N ALA A 59 0.48 10.05 12.05
CA ALA A 59 0.29 11.34 12.71
C ALA A 59 -0.53 12.31 11.85
N GLN A 60 -0.27 12.36 10.54
CA GLN A 60 -1.03 13.18 9.60
C GLN A 60 -2.51 12.78 9.53
N VAL A 61 -2.81 11.46 9.52
CA VAL A 61 -4.19 10.97 9.55
C VAL A 61 -4.87 11.35 10.87
N ILE A 62 -4.22 11.17 12.01
CA ILE A 62 -4.79 11.55 13.31
C ILE A 62 -5.12 13.05 13.34
N GLU A 63 -4.23 13.89 12.81
CA GLU A 63 -4.46 15.32 12.75
C GLU A 63 -5.60 15.69 11.78
N ALA A 64 -5.65 15.08 10.60
CA ALA A 64 -6.73 15.27 9.64
C ALA A 64 -8.09 14.83 10.22
N VAL A 65 -8.13 13.72 10.95
CA VAL A 65 -9.34 13.24 11.65
C VAL A 65 -9.85 14.25 12.66
N LYS A 66 -8.95 14.88 13.44
CA LYS A 66 -9.34 15.95 14.37
C LYS A 66 -9.91 17.16 13.63
N GLN A 67 -9.29 17.56 12.52
CA GLN A 67 -9.73 18.71 11.71
C GLN A 67 -11.11 18.49 11.07
N HIS A 68 -11.44 17.26 10.70
CA HIS A 68 -12.74 16.90 10.11
C HIS A 68 -13.82 16.60 11.17
N GLY A 69 -13.51 16.65 12.46
CA GLY A 69 -14.48 16.40 13.54
C GLY A 69 -14.76 14.92 13.83
N GLY A 70 -14.11 13.99 13.12
CA GLY A 70 -14.29 12.57 13.29
C GLY A 70 -13.66 11.73 12.18
N TYR A 71 -13.44 10.45 12.47
CA TYR A 71 -12.84 9.52 11.50
C TYR A 71 -13.74 9.33 10.27
N PHE A 72 -15.05 9.19 10.50
CA PHE A 72 -16.02 8.99 9.42
C PHE A 72 -16.01 10.17 8.44
N ASP A 73 -16.06 11.40 8.95
CA ASP A 73 -16.10 12.62 8.12
C ASP A 73 -14.82 12.78 7.31
N PHE A 74 -13.65 12.53 7.91
CA PHE A 74 -12.38 12.48 7.19
C PHE A 74 -12.37 11.41 6.08
N ALA A 75 -12.73 10.17 6.41
CA ALA A 75 -12.71 9.07 5.45
C ALA A 75 -13.70 9.29 4.30
N PHE A 76 -14.88 9.86 4.60
CA PHE A 76 -15.89 10.19 3.60
C PHE A 76 -15.41 11.31 2.66
N ALA A 77 -14.84 12.39 3.22
CA ALA A 77 -14.25 13.46 2.42
C ALA A 77 -13.14 12.95 1.49
N MET A 78 -12.24 12.10 2.00
CA MET A 78 -11.18 11.50 1.19
C MET A 78 -11.74 10.58 0.10
N SER A 79 -12.75 9.78 0.40
CA SER A 79 -13.40 8.90 -0.58
C SER A 79 -14.02 9.70 -1.72
N GLN A 80 -14.68 10.82 -1.41
CA GLN A 80 -15.27 11.71 -2.42
C GLN A 80 -14.18 12.36 -3.28
N ALA A 81 -13.11 12.89 -2.67
CA ALA A 81 -12.00 13.51 -3.39
C ALA A 81 -11.30 12.52 -4.34
N HIS A 82 -11.03 11.29 -3.88
CA HIS A 82 -10.42 10.25 -4.71
C HIS A 82 -11.36 9.80 -5.84
N THR A 83 -12.66 9.65 -5.56
CA THR A 83 -13.64 9.31 -6.59
C THR A 83 -13.67 10.37 -7.69
N GLN A 84 -13.72 11.65 -7.32
CA GLN A 84 -13.72 12.76 -8.27
C GLN A 84 -12.42 12.81 -9.08
N ALA A 85 -11.26 12.65 -8.44
CA ALA A 85 -9.97 12.66 -9.13
C ALA A 85 -9.82 11.50 -10.13
N LEU A 86 -10.26 10.30 -9.76
CA LEU A 86 -10.24 9.13 -10.64
C LEU A 86 -11.21 9.27 -11.81
N GLN A 87 -12.39 9.85 -11.59
CA GLN A 87 -13.38 10.10 -12.65
C GLN A 87 -12.97 11.23 -13.60
N ALA A 88 -12.22 12.21 -13.11
CA ALA A 88 -11.73 13.33 -13.93
C ALA A 88 -10.68 12.90 -14.96
N VAL A 89 -9.96 11.80 -14.72
CA VAL A 89 -8.97 11.25 -15.65
C VAL A 89 -9.63 10.14 -16.48
N ALA A 90 -9.93 10.45 -17.74
CA ALA A 90 -10.45 9.44 -18.66
C ALA A 90 -9.41 8.32 -18.87
N LEU A 91 -9.88 7.07 -18.82
CA LEU A 91 -9.05 5.92 -19.19
C LEU A 91 -8.76 5.96 -20.70
N PRO A 92 -7.54 5.60 -21.13
CA PRO A 92 -7.26 5.39 -22.55
C PRO A 92 -8.24 4.36 -23.15
N ASP A 93 -8.68 4.58 -24.38
CA ASP A 93 -9.68 3.71 -25.05
C ASP A 93 -9.27 2.24 -25.09
N GLU A 94 -7.98 1.96 -25.26
CA GLU A 94 -7.42 0.61 -25.22
C GLU A 94 -7.63 -0.03 -23.85
N THR A 95 -7.39 0.72 -22.77
CA THR A 95 -7.59 0.24 -21.39
C THR A 95 -9.06 -0.04 -21.13
N MET A 96 -9.95 0.87 -21.54
CA MET A 96 -11.40 0.70 -21.40
C MET A 96 -11.90 -0.54 -22.16
N THR A 97 -11.42 -0.74 -23.39
CA THR A 97 -11.77 -1.90 -24.22
C THR A 97 -11.31 -3.20 -23.55
N ARG A 98 -10.07 -3.23 -23.05
CA ARG A 98 -9.52 -4.38 -22.32
C ARG A 98 -10.34 -4.70 -21.07
N PHE A 99 -10.76 -3.70 -20.30
CA PHE A 99 -11.58 -3.89 -19.10
C PHE A 99 -12.97 -4.44 -19.43
N LYS A 100 -13.63 -3.94 -20.47
CA LYS A 100 -14.92 -4.48 -20.93
C LYS A 100 -14.80 -5.94 -21.37
N ALA A 101 -13.76 -6.26 -22.14
CA ALA A 101 -13.50 -7.64 -22.57
C ALA A 101 -13.23 -8.57 -21.38
N ALA A 102 -12.43 -8.12 -20.40
CA ALA A 102 -12.15 -8.89 -19.19
C ALA A 102 -13.42 -9.17 -18.37
N ALA A 103 -14.30 -8.18 -18.21
CA ALA A 103 -15.57 -8.36 -17.50
C ALA A 103 -16.51 -9.35 -18.21
N GLN A 104 -16.57 -9.32 -19.55
CA GLN A 104 -17.35 -10.30 -20.32
C GLN A 104 -16.76 -11.71 -20.19
N ALA A 105 -15.44 -11.84 -20.32
CA ALA A 105 -14.75 -13.10 -20.19
C ALA A 105 -14.93 -13.72 -18.79
N SER A 106 -14.88 -12.91 -17.71
CA SER A 106 -15.08 -13.42 -16.36
C SER A 106 -16.47 -13.97 -16.12
N LEU A 107 -17.51 -13.30 -16.66
CA LEU A 107 -18.90 -13.78 -16.55
C LEU A 107 -19.14 -15.05 -17.36
N GLN A 108 -18.53 -15.16 -18.54
CA GLN A 108 -18.58 -16.38 -19.35
C GLN A 108 -17.88 -17.54 -18.65
N ALA A 109 -16.69 -17.31 -18.09
CA ALA A 109 -15.94 -18.31 -17.34
C ALA A 109 -16.73 -18.79 -16.11
N GLN A 110 -17.36 -17.87 -15.37
CA GLN A 110 -18.24 -18.22 -14.25
C GLN A 110 -19.41 -19.09 -14.71
N THR A 111 -20.12 -18.70 -15.77
CA THR A 111 -21.24 -19.48 -16.31
C THR A 111 -20.81 -20.89 -16.75
N GLN A 112 -19.62 -21.02 -17.32
CA GLN A 112 -19.06 -22.31 -17.71
C GLN A 112 -18.75 -23.19 -16.49
N LEU A 113 -18.15 -22.62 -15.43
CA LEU A 113 -17.87 -23.34 -14.19
C LEU A 113 -19.16 -23.77 -13.49
N ASP A 114 -20.16 -22.91 -13.45
CA ASP A 114 -21.47 -23.19 -12.82
C ASP A 114 -22.27 -24.24 -13.63
N GLY A 115 -22.04 -24.33 -14.94
CA GLY A 115 -22.65 -25.33 -15.81
C GLY A 115 -21.95 -26.70 -15.79
N GLN A 116 -20.77 -26.81 -15.18
CA GLN A 116 -20.07 -28.08 -15.01
C GLN A 116 -20.64 -28.85 -13.82
N HIS A 117 -20.51 -30.18 -13.84
CA HIS A 117 -20.87 -30.99 -12.69
C HIS A 117 -19.87 -30.71 -11.55
N GLN A 118 -20.33 -30.02 -10.50
CA GLN A 118 -19.52 -29.73 -9.32
C GLN A 118 -19.79 -30.79 -8.25
N ALA A 119 -18.72 -31.33 -7.66
CA ALA A 119 -18.84 -32.13 -6.45
C ALA A 119 -19.42 -31.26 -5.32
N PRO A 120 -20.06 -31.87 -4.30
CA PRO A 120 -20.41 -31.17 -3.07
C PRO A 120 -19.23 -30.34 -2.55
N PHE A 121 -19.52 -29.16 -2.01
CA PHE A 121 -18.48 -28.25 -1.52
C PHE A 121 -17.60 -28.91 -0.45
N GLU A 122 -18.18 -29.78 0.37
CA GLU A 122 -17.53 -30.57 1.39
C GLU A 122 -16.46 -31.50 0.82
N ASP A 123 -16.74 -32.14 -0.33
CA ASP A 123 -15.80 -33.03 -1.01
C ASP A 123 -14.64 -32.24 -1.63
N PHE A 124 -14.93 -31.06 -2.18
CA PHE A 124 -13.91 -30.13 -2.66
C PHE A 124 -12.98 -29.68 -1.51
N VAL A 125 -13.54 -29.30 -0.36
CA VAL A 125 -12.77 -28.90 0.83
C VAL A 125 -11.91 -30.05 1.34
N ALA A 126 -12.46 -31.26 1.42
CA ALA A 126 -11.70 -32.44 1.84
C ALA A 126 -10.53 -32.75 0.90
N ALA A 127 -10.71 -32.62 -0.42
CA ALA A 127 -9.66 -32.80 -1.42
C ALA A 127 -8.59 -31.69 -1.38
N TYR A 128 -8.95 -30.45 -1.03
CA TYR A 128 -8.00 -29.33 -0.94
C TYR A 128 -7.04 -29.46 0.25
N TYR A 129 -7.49 -30.07 1.35
CA TYR A 129 -6.70 -30.25 2.59
C TYR A 129 -6.05 -31.63 2.73
N ALA A 130 -6.19 -32.51 1.73
CA ALA A 130 -5.53 -33.80 1.68
C ALA A 130 -4.05 -33.67 1.27
#